data_AF-A0A0S6UVW7-F1
#
_entry.id   AF-A0A0S6UVW7-F1
#
_cell.length_a   1.000
_cell.length_b   1.000
_cell.length_c   1.000
_cell.angle_alpha   90.00
_cell.angle_beta   90.00
_cell.angle_gamma   90.00
#
_symmetry.space_group_name_H-M   'P 1'
#
loop_
_entity.id
_entity.type
_entity.pdbx_description
1 polymer ?
#
loop_
_entity_poly.entity_id
_entity_poly.type
_entity_poly.pdbx_seq_one_letter_code
_entity_poly.pdbx_strand_id
1 'polypeptide(L)'
;MAVDGNWNLTMTTPMGEQQATLSLKAAGATLTGTLGAQGNTTEIFDGTASGDNVSWKASIDKPMPLTLEFTGTVSGDSISGEMGIGPMGSFPFTGTRA
;
A
#
# COMPACT_ATOMS: atom_id res chain seq x y z
N MET A 1 11.24 11.83 5.00
CA MET A 1 11.06 11.63 3.55
C MET A 1 9.57 11.73 3.25
N ALA A 2 9.19 12.22 2.07
CA ALA A 2 7.81 12.63 1.77
C ALA A 2 6.74 11.54 2.05
N VAL A 3 7.12 10.27 1.93
CA VAL A 3 6.25 9.11 2.16
C VAL A 3 6.12 8.70 3.64
N ASP A 4 6.98 9.16 4.54
CA ASP A 4 6.93 8.77 5.96
C ASP A 4 5.61 9.20 6.61
N GLY A 5 4.97 8.31 7.34
CA GLY A 5 3.76 8.60 8.11
C GLY A 5 2.61 7.66 7.82
N ASN A 6 1.44 8.07 8.28
CA ASN A 6 0.19 7.33 8.13
C ASN A 6 -0.57 7.84 6.90
N TRP A 7 -1.10 6.91 6.12
CA TRP A 7 -1.83 7.13 4.90
C TRP A 7 -3.17 6.42 4.98
N ASN A 8 -4.24 7.12 4.64
CA ASN A 8 -5.55 6.54 4.44
C ASN A 8 -5.69 6.17 2.97
N LEU A 9 -5.59 4.88 2.67
CA LEU A 9 -5.81 4.34 1.34
C LEU A 9 -7.29 4.03 1.13
N THR A 10 -7.78 4.36 -0.05
CA THR A 10 -9.07 3.94 -0.60
C THR A 10 -8.80 3.11 -1.84
N MET A 11 -9.07 1.82 -1.73
CA MET A 11 -8.91 0.85 -2.81
C MET A 11 -10.25 0.63 -3.49
N THR A 12 -10.34 0.86 -4.79
CA THR A 12 -11.57 0.64 -5.55
C THR A 12 -11.49 -0.72 -6.23
N THR A 13 -12.12 -1.73 -5.64
CA THR A 13 -12.18 -3.08 -6.21
C THR A 13 -13.57 -3.34 -6.82
N PRO A 14 -13.73 -4.33 -7.71
CA PRO A 14 -15.03 -4.74 -8.24
C PRO A 14 -16.02 -5.19 -7.16
N MET A 15 -15.51 -5.56 -5.98
CA MET A 15 -16.33 -5.92 -4.81
C MET A 15 -16.80 -4.69 -4.01
N GLY A 16 -16.25 -3.51 -4.28
CA GLY A 16 -16.55 -2.25 -3.59
C GLY A 16 -15.30 -1.44 -3.24
N GLU A 17 -15.53 -0.24 -2.71
CA GLU A 17 -14.47 0.59 -2.13
C GLU A 17 -14.11 0.06 -0.73
N GLN A 18 -12.81 -0.16 -0.52
CA GLN A 18 -12.27 -0.61 0.75
C GLN A 18 -11.31 0.44 1.29
N GLN A 19 -11.50 0.81 2.55
CA GLN A 19 -10.59 1.69 3.26
C GLN A 19 -9.49 0.86 3.95
N ALA A 20 -8.26 1.33 3.84
CA ALA A 20 -7.10 0.76 4.50
C ALA A 20 -6.22 1.88 5.07
N THR A 21 -5.55 1.61 6.18
CA THR A 21 -4.58 2.52 6.81
C THR A 21 -3.18 1.96 6.60
N LEU A 22 -2.34 2.70 5.89
CA LEU A 22 -0.96 2.32 5.62
C LEU A 22 -0.02 3.19 6.45
N SER A 23 0.80 2.56 7.28
CA SER A 23 1.87 3.25 8.01
C SER A 23 3.18 2.96 7.30
N LEU A 24 3.82 3.99 6.74
CA LEU A 24 5.08 3.88 6.02
C LEU A 24 6.21 4.58 6.74
N LYS A 25 7.39 3.99 6.63
CA LYS A 25 8.66 4.52 7.09
C LYS A 25 9.74 4.20 6.05
N ALA A 26 10.14 5.22 5.33
CA ALA A 26 11.28 5.22 4.44
C ALA A 26 12.59 5.41 5.22
N ALA A 27 13.53 4.52 4.97
CA ALA A 27 14.91 4.57 5.46
C ALA A 27 15.85 4.63 4.24
N GLY A 28 16.07 5.83 3.69
CA GLY A 28 16.85 5.97 2.47
C GLY A 28 16.03 5.54 1.25
N ALA A 29 16.42 4.42 0.63
CA ALA A 29 15.71 3.83 -0.52
C ALA A 29 14.77 2.69 -0.13
N THR A 30 14.83 2.22 1.12
CA THR A 30 14.00 1.12 1.62
C THR A 30 12.74 1.66 2.28
N LEU A 31 11.61 1.06 1.98
CA LEU A 31 10.32 1.39 2.56
C LEU A 31 9.88 0.23 3.47
N THR A 32 9.55 0.55 4.71
CA THR A 32 9.06 -0.41 5.71
C THR A 32 7.74 0.09 6.26
N GLY A 33 6.88 -0.79 6.75
CA GLY A 33 5.56 -0.36 7.17
C GLY A 33 4.57 -1.47 7.43
N THR A 34 3.36 -1.04 7.78
CA THR A 34 2.23 -1.93 8.08
C THR A 34 0.99 -1.43 7.35
N LEU A 35 0.34 -2.33 6.61
CA LEU A 35 -0.95 -2.10 5.98
C LEU A 35 -2.06 -2.70 6.84
N GLY A 36 -2.98 -1.86 7.31
CA GLY A 36 -4.19 -2.27 8.01
C GLY A 36 -5.42 -2.17 7.08
N ALA A 37 -6.15 -3.26 6.86
CA ALA A 37 -7.37 -3.27 6.06
C ALA A 37 -8.41 -4.19 6.69
N GLN A 38 -9.66 -3.72 6.86
CA GLN A 38 -10.78 -4.49 7.43
C GLN A 38 -10.43 -5.26 8.72
N GLY A 39 -9.69 -4.63 9.65
CA GLY A 39 -9.29 -5.25 10.92
C GLY A 39 -8.15 -6.27 10.82
N ASN A 40 -7.60 -6.51 9.63
CA ASN A 40 -6.36 -7.26 9.45
C ASN A 40 -5.20 -6.28 9.29
N THR A 41 -4.08 -6.57 9.92
CA THR A 41 -2.83 -5.83 9.74
C THR A 41 -1.78 -6.77 9.21
N THR A 42 -1.16 -6.37 8.10
CA THR A 42 -0.08 -7.10 7.43
C THR A 42 1.14 -6.19 7.37
N GLU A 43 2.31 -6.75 7.66
CA GLU A 43 3.57 -6.05 7.44
C GLU A 43 3.90 -6.03 5.95
N ILE A 44 4.41 -4.90 5.48
CA ILE A 44 4.89 -4.78 4.11
C ILE A 44 6.35 -5.23 4.06
N PHE A 45 6.73 -5.83 2.94
CA PHE A 45 8.09 -6.26 2.63
C PHE A 45 8.45 -5.83 1.19
N ASP A 46 9.74 -5.91 0.85
CA ASP A 46 10.27 -5.45 -0.45
C ASP A 46 9.82 -4.02 -0.81
N GLY A 47 9.68 -3.18 0.21
CA GLY A 47 9.32 -1.79 0.00
C GLY A 47 10.50 -0.99 -0.52
N THR A 48 10.29 -0.22 -1.59
CA THR A 48 11.25 0.72 -2.13
C THR A 48 10.61 2.09 -2.33
N ALA A 49 11.39 3.13 -2.07
CA ALA A 49 11.01 4.51 -2.31
C ALA A 49 12.08 5.18 -3.17
N SER A 50 11.66 5.74 -4.30
CA SER A 50 12.53 6.43 -5.27
C SER A 50 11.93 7.78 -5.63
N GLY A 51 12.33 8.81 -4.90
CA GLY A 51 11.79 10.16 -5.05
C GLY A 51 10.31 10.18 -4.69
N ASP A 52 9.47 10.32 -5.71
CA ASP A 52 8.01 10.34 -5.58
C ASP A 52 7.40 8.95 -5.78
N ASN A 53 8.11 8.02 -6.41
CA ASN A 53 7.61 6.67 -6.64
C ASN A 53 7.84 5.77 -5.43
N VAL A 54 6.84 4.99 -5.09
CA VAL A 54 6.84 4.06 -3.97
C VAL A 54 6.26 2.73 -4.42
N SER A 55 6.91 1.65 -4.01
CA SER A 55 6.40 0.31 -4.25
C SER A 55 6.63 -0.53 -3.01
N TRP A 56 5.69 -1.41 -2.70
CA TRP A 56 5.83 -2.35 -1.60
C TRP A 56 4.97 -3.57 -1.83
N LYS A 57 5.32 -4.67 -1.18
CA LYS A 57 4.53 -5.90 -1.21
C LYS A 57 4.01 -6.22 0.17
N ALA A 58 2.88 -6.88 0.25
CA ALA A 58 2.25 -7.31 1.50
C ALA A 58 1.75 -8.74 1.32
N SER A 59 2.10 -9.64 2.23
CA SER A 59 1.70 -11.04 2.17
C SER A 59 0.62 -11.29 3.21
N ILE A 60 -0.51 -11.82 2.77
CA ILE A 60 -1.57 -12.30 3.64
C ILE A 60 -1.40 -13.81 3.72
N ASP A 61 -0.98 -14.35 4.87
CA ASP A 61 -0.71 -15.79 5.01
C ASP A 61 -1.96 -16.65 5.23
N LYS A 62 -3.08 -16.07 5.68
CA LYS A 62 -4.29 -16.82 6.04
C LYS A 62 -5.58 -16.12 5.63
N PRO A 63 -6.63 -16.88 5.22
CA PRO A 63 -6.67 -18.34 5.04
C PRO A 63 -6.02 -18.85 3.74
N MET A 64 -5.60 -17.97 2.83
CA MET A 64 -4.88 -18.32 1.60
C MET A 64 -3.68 -17.37 1.44
N PRO A 65 -2.46 -17.86 1.18
CA PRO A 65 -1.29 -17.03 0.94
C PRO A 65 -1.51 -16.18 -0.32
N LEU A 66 -1.66 -14.87 -0.14
CA LEU A 66 -1.86 -13.91 -1.22
C LEU A 66 -0.82 -12.80 -1.09
N THR A 67 -0.10 -12.56 -2.18
CA THR A 67 0.81 -11.41 -2.29
C THR A 67 0.06 -10.25 -2.92
N LEU A 68 -0.04 -9.17 -2.16
CA LEU A 68 -0.50 -7.87 -2.62
C LEU A 68 0.70 -7.05 -3.04
N GLU A 69 0.73 -6.59 -4.28
CA GLU A 69 1.78 -5.71 -4.79
C GLU A 69 1.19 -4.31 -4.97
N PHE A 70 1.76 -3.34 -4.29
CA PHE A 70 1.34 -1.94 -4.39
C PHE A 70 2.42 -1.15 -5.11
N THR A 71 2.00 -0.38 -6.12
CA THR A 71 2.85 0.56 -6.83
C THR A 71 2.13 1.89 -6.89
N GLY A 72 2.77 2.95 -6.43
CA GLY A 72 2.16 4.28 -6.40
C GLY A 72 3.17 5.39 -6.54
N THR A 73 2.62 6.59 -6.65
CA THR A 73 3.38 7.83 -6.67
C THR A 73 2.80 8.75 -5.61
N VAL A 74 3.66 9.25 -4.73
CA VAL A 74 3.35 10.25 -3.71
C VAL A 74 3.53 11.63 -4.33
N SER A 75 2.50 12.45 -4.26
CA SER A 75 2.51 13.84 -4.71
C SER A 75 2.04 14.73 -3.57
N GLY A 76 2.99 15.30 -2.84
CA GLY A 76 2.71 16.08 -1.62
C GLY A 76 2.03 15.21 -0.55
N ASP A 77 0.75 15.48 -0.29
CA ASP A 77 -0.07 14.79 0.73
C ASP A 77 -1.04 13.75 0.13
N SER A 78 -0.92 13.47 -1.17
CA SER A 78 -1.72 12.45 -1.86
C SER A 78 -0.85 11.32 -2.39
N ILE A 79 -1.37 10.10 -2.38
CA ILE A 79 -0.78 8.94 -3.02
C ILE A 79 -1.79 8.37 -4.02
N SER A 80 -1.33 8.00 -5.20
CA SER A 80 -2.16 7.33 -6.21
C SER A 80 -1.39 6.23 -6.88
N GLY A 81 -2.04 5.12 -7.16
CA GLY A 81 -1.36 3.95 -7.70
C GLY A 81 -2.28 2.80 -8.05
N GLU A 82 -1.67 1.64 -8.25
CA GLU A 82 -2.33 0.38 -8.48
C GLU A 82 -1.90 -0.67 -7.46
N MET A 83 -2.85 -1.47 -7.02
CA MET A 83 -2.67 -2.61 -6.13
C MET A 83 -3.00 -3.89 -6.90
N GLY A 84 -1.98 -4.71 -7.16
CA GLY A 84 -2.11 -6.08 -7.64
C GLY A 84 -2.48 -7.04 -6.51
N ILE A 85 -3.60 -7.75 -6.66
CA ILE A 85 -4.05 -8.81 -5.75
C ILE A 85 -3.79 -10.17 -6.42
N GLY A 86 -2.53 -10.57 -6.56
CA GLY A 86 -2.14 -11.86 -7.15
C GLY A 86 -2.97 -12.28 -8.39
N PRO A 87 -3.59 -13.49 -8.41
CA PRO A 87 -4.39 -13.97 -9.55
C PRO A 87 -5.71 -13.21 -9.76
N MET A 88 -6.09 -12.31 -8.85
CA MET A 88 -7.36 -11.58 -8.87
C MET A 88 -7.28 -10.30 -9.74
N GLY A 89 -6.07 -9.88 -10.14
CA GLY A 89 -5.83 -8.72 -11.01
C GLY A 89 -5.28 -7.50 -10.27
N SER A 90 -5.05 -6.41 -11.00
CA SER A 90 -4.66 -5.10 -10.45
C SER A 90 -5.85 -4.15 -10.37
N PHE A 91 -5.90 -3.37 -9.29
CA PHE A 91 -6.97 -2.41 -9.01
C PHE A 91 -6.39 -1.06 -8.66
N PRO A 92 -7.00 0.05 -9.11
CA PRO A 92 -6.54 1.37 -8.73
C PRO A 92 -6.79 1.61 -7.23
N PHE A 93 -5.84 2.26 -6.59
CA PHE A 93 -5.99 2.80 -5.25
C PHE A 93 -5.58 4.27 -5.21
N THR A 94 -6.24 4.99 -4.33
CA THR A 94 -5.88 6.36 -3.97
C THR A 94 -5.62 6.41 -2.49
N GLY A 95 -4.92 7.43 -2.01
CA GLY A 95 -4.78 7.64 -0.60
C GLY A 95 -4.37 9.07 -0.27
N THR A 96 -4.61 9.44 0.97
CA THR A 96 -4.28 10.75 1.50
C THR A 96 -3.56 10.60 2.82
N ARG A 97 -2.72 11.57 3.16
CA ARG A 97 -2.05 11.59 4.46
C ARG A 97 -3.08 11.69 5.58
N ALA A 98 -2.91 10.89 6.63
CA ALA A 98 -3.75 10.87 7.82
C ALA A 98 -3.40 12.00 8.80
#